data_AF-A0A935U7Q5-F1
#
_entry.id   AF-A0A935U7Q5-F1
#
_cell.length_a   1.000
_cell.length_b   1.000
_cell.length_c   1.000
_cell.angle_alpha   90.00
_cell.angle_beta   90.00
_cell.angle_gamma   90.00
#
_symmetry.space_group_name_H-M   'P 1'
#
loop_
_entity.id
_entity.type
_entity.pdbx_description
1 polymer ?
#
loop_
_entity_poly.entity_id
_entity_poly.type
_entity_poly.pdbx_seq_one_letter_code
_entity_poly.pdbx_strand_id
1 'polypeptide(L)'
;MILEEDDDLARQPRVRQAVRLDREETENRKSWTEFIDPRDVDRMREYHRLRRIDPEGPPKNYEFRFISKAGEVRNVFLTVDLIPGTRKSIASIVDITELRRADETLKIRGVELENKTRELEELNAALRVLLKRREEDRNELEERS
;
A
#
# COMPACT_ATOMS: atom_id res chain seq x y z
N MET A 1 -5.93 -20.67 6.17
CA MET A 1 -6.96 -20.84 7.22
C MET A 1 -8.26 -21.17 6.52
N ILE A 2 -8.96 -22.23 6.93
CA ILE A 2 -10.21 -22.68 6.29
C ILE A 2 -11.36 -21.77 6.74
N LEU A 3 -12.15 -21.24 5.81
CA LEU A 3 -13.37 -20.50 6.11
C LEU A 3 -14.58 -21.42 5.91
N GLU A 4 -15.25 -21.73 7.00
CA GLU A 4 -16.58 -22.34 6.95
C GLU A 4 -17.61 -21.24 6.84
N GLU A 5 -18.33 -21.21 5.70
CA GLU A 5 -19.26 -20.14 5.31
C GLU A 5 -18.61 -18.74 5.25
N ASP A 6 -18.90 -17.98 4.19
CA ASP A 6 -18.14 -16.75 3.86
C ASP A 6 -18.20 -15.68 4.97
N ASP A 7 -19.10 -15.79 5.95
CA ASP A 7 -19.39 -14.77 6.96
C ASP A 7 -18.43 -14.76 8.19
N ASP A 8 -17.58 -15.77 8.37
CA ASP A 8 -16.80 -15.93 9.61
C ASP A 8 -15.31 -15.51 9.54
N LEU A 9 -14.86 -14.95 8.42
CA LEU A 9 -13.45 -14.57 8.22
C LEU A 9 -12.91 -13.66 9.32
N ALA A 10 -13.68 -12.66 9.74
CA ALA A 10 -13.26 -11.73 10.78
C ALA A 10 -13.17 -12.37 12.17
N ARG A 11 -13.94 -13.42 12.46
CA ARG A 11 -14.01 -14.06 13.80
C ARG A 11 -12.81 -14.94 14.11
N GLN A 12 -12.04 -15.30 13.09
CA GLN A 12 -10.88 -16.16 13.22
C GLN A 12 -9.73 -15.49 14.01
N PRO A 13 -9.17 -16.12 15.05
CA PRO A 13 -8.16 -15.50 15.91
C PRO A 13 -6.93 -14.94 15.17
N ARG A 14 -6.42 -15.65 14.16
CA ARG A 14 -5.26 -15.15 13.39
C ARG A 14 -5.61 -13.95 12.52
N VAL A 15 -6.83 -13.89 11.99
CA VAL A 15 -7.29 -12.71 11.23
C VAL A 15 -7.41 -11.54 12.17
N ARG A 16 -8.08 -11.71 13.32
CA ARG A 16 -8.15 -10.69 14.36
C ARG A 16 -6.78 -10.16 14.76
N GLN A 17 -5.81 -11.05 14.98
CA GLN A 17 -4.45 -10.64 15.30
C GLN A 17 -3.79 -9.87 14.15
N ALA A 18 -3.90 -10.38 12.92
CA ALA A 18 -3.28 -9.77 11.73
C ALA A 18 -3.83 -8.35 11.49
N VAL A 19 -5.15 -8.18 11.52
CA VAL A 19 -5.81 -6.87 11.32
C VAL A 19 -6.11 -6.14 12.64
N ARG A 20 -5.47 -6.56 13.74
CA ARG A 20 -5.67 -6.11 15.15
C ARG A 20 -7.11 -5.66 15.44
N LEU A 21 -8.02 -6.61 15.29
CA LEU A 21 -9.40 -6.51 15.78
C LEU A 21 -9.51 -7.15 17.15
N ASP A 22 -10.40 -6.61 17.96
CA ASP A 22 -10.84 -7.25 19.18
C ASP A 22 -11.97 -8.25 18.92
N ARG A 23 -12.08 -9.24 19.81
CA ARG A 23 -13.09 -10.30 19.70
C ARG A 23 -14.51 -9.74 19.62
N GLU A 24 -14.83 -8.76 20.46
CA GLU A 24 -16.14 -8.12 20.53
C GLU A 24 -16.51 -7.40 19.23
N GLU A 25 -15.52 -6.83 18.52
CA GLU A 25 -15.76 -6.20 17.21
C GLU A 25 -16.21 -7.21 16.16
N THR A 26 -15.76 -8.45 16.26
CA THR A 26 -16.02 -9.50 15.27
C THR A 26 -17.28 -10.30 15.55
N GLU A 27 -17.68 -10.41 16.81
CA GLU A 27 -18.88 -11.13 17.23
C GLU A 27 -20.16 -10.32 16.97
N ASN A 28 -20.07 -8.99 16.99
CA ASN A 28 -21.22 -8.09 16.78
C ASN A 28 -21.54 -7.80 15.30
N ARG A 29 -20.72 -8.30 14.36
CA ARG A 29 -20.88 -8.07 12.92
C ARG A 29 -21.40 -9.32 12.23
N LYS A 30 -22.28 -9.12 11.26
CA LYS A 30 -22.99 -10.21 10.58
C LYS A 30 -22.30 -10.59 9.27
N SER A 31 -21.59 -9.66 8.62
CA SER A 31 -20.90 -9.94 7.36
C SER A 31 -19.46 -9.43 7.36
N TRP A 32 -18.56 -10.22 6.74
CA TRP A 32 -17.18 -9.82 6.47
C TRP A 32 -17.10 -8.51 5.67
N THR A 33 -18.09 -8.24 4.81
CA THR A 33 -18.14 -7.01 3.99
C THR A 33 -18.24 -5.74 4.81
N GLU A 34 -18.74 -5.82 6.04
CA GLU A 34 -18.83 -4.66 6.93
C GLU A 34 -17.45 -4.13 7.36
N PHE A 35 -16.41 -4.98 7.28
CA PHE A 35 -15.04 -4.63 7.61
C PHE A 35 -14.20 -4.18 6.41
N ILE A 36 -14.80 -4.04 5.24
CA ILE A 36 -14.11 -3.71 4.00
C ILE A 36 -14.40 -2.26 3.66
N ASP A 37 -13.40 -1.54 3.15
CA ASP A 37 -13.61 -0.20 2.60
C ASP A 37 -14.71 -0.25 1.53
N PRO A 38 -15.69 0.67 1.54
CA PRO A 38 -16.81 0.65 0.59
C PRO A 38 -16.37 0.57 -0.88
N ARG A 39 -15.19 1.10 -1.22
CA ARG A 39 -14.62 1.04 -2.57
C ARG A 39 -14.18 -0.36 -3.00
N ASP A 40 -13.94 -1.25 -2.04
CA ASP A 40 -13.46 -2.62 -2.25
C ASP A 40 -14.59 -3.66 -2.15
N VAL A 41 -15.71 -3.34 -1.48
CA VAL A 41 -16.82 -4.28 -1.20
C VAL A 41 -17.38 -4.93 -2.46
N ASP A 42 -17.79 -4.13 -3.45
CA ASP A 42 -18.48 -4.67 -4.64
C ASP A 42 -17.57 -5.54 -5.49
N ARG A 43 -16.32 -5.11 -5.65
CA ARG A 43 -15.27 -5.90 -6.32
C ARG A 43 -15.06 -7.24 -5.63
N MET A 44 -14.94 -7.24 -4.31
CA MET A 44 -14.69 -8.47 -3.56
C MET A 44 -15.90 -9.41 -3.56
N ARG A 45 -17.13 -8.88 -3.49
CA ARG A 45 -18.35 -9.68 -3.65
C ARG A 45 -18.39 -10.35 -5.02
N GLU A 46 -18.04 -9.61 -6.06
CA GLU A 46 -18.00 -10.15 -7.41
C GLU A 46 -16.92 -11.23 -7.57
N TYR A 47 -15.73 -11.03 -7.00
CA TYR A 47 -14.71 -12.08 -6.96
C TYR A 47 -15.19 -13.33 -6.22
N HIS A 48 -15.86 -13.18 -5.08
CA HIS A 48 -16.45 -14.31 -4.36
C HIS A 48 -17.54 -15.03 -5.17
N ARG A 49 -18.36 -14.30 -5.94
CA ARG A 49 -19.39 -14.87 -6.82
C ARG A 49 -18.76 -15.62 -7.99
N LEU A 50 -17.86 -14.96 -8.72
CA LEU A 50 -17.20 -15.51 -9.90
C LEU A 50 -16.39 -16.76 -9.56
N ARG A 51 -15.69 -16.79 -8.42
CA ARG A 51 -14.87 -17.94 -8.03
C ARG A 51 -15.67 -19.24 -7.91
N ARG A 52 -16.98 -19.16 -7.63
CA ARG A 52 -17.88 -20.32 -7.54
C ARG A 52 -18.41 -20.81 -8.88
N ILE A 53 -18.28 -19.99 -9.92
CA ILE A 53 -18.68 -20.32 -11.29
C ILE A 53 -17.44 -20.79 -12.05
N ASP A 54 -16.38 -20.01 -11.96
CA ASP A 54 -15.06 -20.26 -12.53
C ASP A 54 -13.98 -19.96 -11.47
N PRO A 55 -13.44 -20.99 -10.80
CA PRO A 55 -12.44 -20.82 -9.75
C PRO A 55 -11.16 -20.10 -10.18
N GLU A 56 -10.81 -20.15 -11.47
CA GLU A 56 -9.59 -19.53 -12.01
C GLU A 56 -9.85 -18.14 -12.61
N GLY A 57 -11.11 -17.73 -12.74
CA GLY A 57 -11.50 -16.44 -13.30
C GLY A 57 -11.01 -15.22 -12.48
N PRO A 58 -11.36 -15.12 -11.18
CA PRO A 58 -10.94 -13.98 -10.36
C PRO A 58 -9.51 -14.14 -9.80
N PRO A 59 -8.82 -13.04 -9.50
CA PRO A 59 -7.48 -13.10 -8.89
C PRO A 59 -7.47 -13.89 -7.58
N LYS A 60 -6.48 -14.77 -7.40
CA LYS A 60 -6.25 -15.46 -6.13
C LYS A 60 -5.56 -14.59 -5.08
N ASN A 61 -4.80 -13.60 -5.53
CA ASN A 61 -4.06 -12.67 -4.69
C ASN A 61 -4.43 -11.23 -5.03
N TYR A 62 -4.80 -10.44 -4.04
CA TYR A 62 -5.08 -9.01 -4.23
C TYR A 62 -5.04 -8.25 -2.91
N GLU A 63 -4.92 -6.94 -3.02
CA GLU A 63 -4.98 -6.04 -1.87
C GLU A 63 -6.34 -5.37 -1.74
N PHE A 64 -6.72 -5.11 -0.50
CA PHE A 64 -7.92 -4.35 -0.14
C PHE A 64 -7.68 -3.58 1.16
N ARG A 65 -8.57 -2.63 1.46
CA ARG A 65 -8.54 -1.94 2.76
C ARG A 65 -9.54 -2.54 3.72
N PHE A 66 -9.02 -2.84 4.90
CA PHE A 66 -9.78 -3.28 6.04
C PHE A 66 -10.06 -2.08 6.96
N ILE A 67 -11.28 -1.96 7.48
CA ILE A 67 -11.70 -0.87 8.37
C ILE A 67 -12.20 -1.46 9.70
N SER A 68 -11.54 -1.09 10.81
CA SER A 68 -11.95 -1.45 12.17
C SER A 68 -13.17 -0.63 12.64
N LYS A 69 -13.80 -1.00 13.77
CA LYS A 69 -14.91 -0.21 14.33
C LYS A 69 -14.46 1.18 14.78
N ALA A 70 -13.19 1.30 15.20
CA ALA A 70 -12.56 2.57 15.53
C ALA A 70 -12.25 3.45 14.30
N GLY A 71 -12.53 2.97 13.07
CA GLY A 71 -12.24 3.67 11.82
C GLY A 71 -10.78 3.57 11.37
N GLU A 72 -9.98 2.70 11.99
CA GLU A 72 -8.61 2.48 11.57
C GLU A 72 -8.60 1.75 10.23
N VAL A 73 -7.92 2.34 9.24
CA VAL A 73 -7.76 1.77 7.90
C VAL A 73 -6.45 1.01 7.83
N ARG A 74 -6.52 -0.24 7.40
CA ARG A 74 -5.38 -1.14 7.23
C ARG A 74 -5.30 -1.64 5.80
N ASN A 75 -4.10 -1.64 5.24
CA ASN A 75 -3.84 -2.27 3.95
C ASN A 75 -3.61 -3.75 4.18
N VAL A 76 -4.37 -4.57 3.47
CA VAL A 76 -4.35 -6.02 3.63
C VAL A 76 -4.03 -6.67 2.30
N PHE A 77 -3.11 -7.63 2.33
CA PHE A 77 -2.88 -8.58 1.24
C PHE A 77 -3.67 -9.86 1.51
N LEU A 78 -4.52 -10.23 0.56
CA LEU A 78 -5.38 -11.41 0.61
C LEU A 78 -4.88 -12.46 -0.38
N THR A 79 -4.78 -13.69 0.08
CA THR A 79 -4.76 -14.89 -0.76
C THR A 79 -6.02 -15.68 -0.50
N VAL A 80 -6.80 -16.01 -1.52
CA VAL A 80 -8.07 -16.73 -1.38
C VAL A 80 -8.28 -17.74 -2.50
N ASP A 81 -8.78 -18.93 -2.14
CA ASP A 81 -9.13 -19.99 -3.09
C ASP A 81 -10.37 -20.77 -2.60
N LEU A 82 -10.96 -21.60 -3.46
CA LEU A 82 -11.99 -22.57 -3.07
C LEU A 82 -11.36 -23.91 -2.68
N ILE A 83 -11.97 -24.57 -1.69
CA ILE A 83 -11.59 -25.94 -1.34
C ILE A 83 -12.27 -26.88 -2.35
N PRO A 84 -11.50 -27.67 -3.13
CA PRO A 84 -12.06 -28.57 -4.14
C PRO A 84 -13.16 -29.48 -3.59
N GLY A 85 -14.24 -29.66 -4.35
CA GLY A 85 -15.39 -30.48 -3.94
C GLY A 85 -16.30 -29.85 -2.88
N THR A 86 -16.07 -28.59 -2.50
CA THR A 86 -16.92 -27.87 -1.53
C THR A 86 -17.29 -26.48 -2.03
N ARG A 87 -18.19 -25.80 -1.32
CA ARG A 87 -18.48 -24.37 -1.51
C ARG A 87 -17.70 -23.45 -0.55
N LYS A 88 -16.80 -24.05 0.25
CA LYS A 88 -16.00 -23.36 1.27
C LYS A 88 -14.78 -22.72 0.62
N SER A 89 -14.41 -21.54 1.12
CA SER A 89 -13.21 -20.84 0.70
C SER A 89 -12.10 -21.01 1.76
N ILE A 90 -10.85 -20.93 1.32
CA ILE A 90 -9.69 -20.82 2.20
C ILE A 90 -9.07 -19.45 1.95
N ALA A 91 -8.79 -18.70 3.02
CA ALA A 91 -8.14 -17.41 2.91
C ALA A 91 -6.91 -17.30 3.81
N SER A 92 -6.00 -16.44 3.39
CA SER A 92 -4.86 -15.95 4.15
C SER A 92 -4.81 -14.43 4.03
N ILE A 93 -4.61 -13.76 5.16
CA ILE A 93 -4.61 -12.30 5.29
C ILE A 93 -3.29 -11.90 5.89
N VAL A 94 -2.65 -10.91 5.29
CA VAL A 94 -1.41 -10.29 5.80
C VAL A 94 -1.63 -8.79 5.87
N ASP A 95 -1.42 -8.21 7.05
CA ASP A 95 -1.39 -6.75 7.20
C ASP A 95 -0.09 -6.22 6.60
N ILE A 96 -0.24 -5.39 5.58
CA ILE A 96 0.85 -4.74 4.84
C ILE A 96 0.84 -3.22 5.05
N THR A 97 0.15 -2.72 6.08
CA THR A 97 0.00 -1.29 6.34
C THR A 97 1.35 -0.62 6.55
N GLU A 98 2.22 -1.19 7.39
CA GLU A 98 3.55 -0.64 7.64
C GLU A 98 4.45 -0.73 6.39
N LEU A 99 4.31 -1.79 5.60
CA LEU A 99 5.03 -1.94 4.34
C LEU A 99 4.61 -0.84 3.34
N ARG A 100 3.31 -0.58 3.21
CA ARG A 100 2.77 0.49 2.35
C ARG A 100 3.23 1.87 2.81
N ARG A 101 3.21 2.15 4.12
CA ARG A 101 3.72 3.41 4.69
C ARG A 101 5.21 3.62 4.43
N ALA A 102 6.01 2.56 4.54
CA ALA A 102 7.44 2.61 4.25
C ALA A 102 7.70 2.87 2.76
N ASP A 103 6.98 2.20 1.87
CA ASP A 103 7.07 2.41 0.41
C ASP A 103 6.70 3.85 0.01
N GLU A 104 5.60 4.38 0.55
CA GLU A 104 5.19 5.78 0.33
C GLU A 104 6.24 6.77 0.84
N THR A 105 6.80 6.52 2.02
CA THR A 105 7.86 7.35 2.59
C THR A 105 9.10 7.35 1.71
N LEU A 106 9.51 6.19 1.20
CA LEU A 106 10.64 6.07 0.29
C LEU A 106 10.41 6.82 -1.02
N LYS A 107 9.21 6.73 -1.59
CA LYS A 107 8.84 7.47 -2.81
C LYS A 107 8.91 8.98 -2.61
N ILE A 108 8.36 9.48 -1.51
CA ILE A 108 8.41 10.93 -1.20
C ILE A 108 9.86 11.39 -1.06
N ARG A 109 10.68 10.64 -0.32
CA ARG A 109 12.11 10.96 -0.16
C ARG A 109 12.87 10.90 -1.48
N GLY A 110 12.56 9.94 -2.35
CA GLY A 110 13.14 9.85 -3.69
C GLY A 110 12.91 11.12 -4.50
N VAL A 111 11.66 11.58 -4.56
CA VAL A 111 11.30 12.84 -5.25
C VAL A 111 11.99 14.05 -4.61
N GLU A 112 12.08 14.11 -3.28
CA GLU A 112 12.79 15.20 -2.60
C GLU A 112 14.28 15.23 -2.94
N LEU A 113 14.94 14.06 -2.97
CA LEU A 113 16.35 13.94 -3.33
C LEU A 113 16.62 14.32 -4.79
N GLU A 114 15.73 13.94 -5.71
CA GLU A 114 15.83 14.34 -7.11
C GLU A 114 15.76 15.87 -7.27
N ASN A 115 14.83 16.52 -6.57
CA ASN A 115 14.71 17.98 -6.60
C ASN A 115 15.95 18.67 -6.01
N LYS A 116 16.44 18.21 -4.85
CA LYS A 116 17.66 18.74 -4.23
C LYS A 116 18.89 18.56 -5.12
N THR A 117 18.97 17.44 -5.83
CA THR A 117 20.06 17.18 -6.78
C THR A 117 20.05 18.19 -7.92
N ARG A 118 18.86 18.43 -8.51
CA ARG A 118 18.69 19.44 -9.56
C ARG A 118 19.07 20.84 -9.08
N GLU A 119 18.60 21.25 -7.91
CA GLU A 119 18.95 22.56 -7.32
C GLU A 119 20.47 22.71 -7.12
N LEU A 120 21.14 21.67 -6.62
CA LEU A 120 22.60 21.69 -6.44
C LEU A 120 23.34 21.75 -7.77
N GLU A 121 22.87 21.07 -8.81
CA GLU A 121 23.45 21.13 -10.15
C GLU A 121 23.36 22.55 -10.73
N GLU A 122 22.21 23.20 -10.59
CA GLU A 122 22.00 24.58 -11.04
C GLU A 122 22.89 25.57 -10.29
N LEU A 123 22.96 25.46 -8.95
CA LEU A 123 23.83 26.30 -8.13
C LEU A 123 25.32 26.09 -8.47
N ASN A 124 25.75 24.85 -8.68
CA ASN A 124 27.12 24.55 -9.07
C ASN A 124 27.45 25.10 -10.46
N ALA A 125 26.52 25.03 -11.42
CA ALA A 125 26.71 25.61 -12.74
C ALA A 125 26.85 27.14 -12.66
N ALA A 126 25.96 27.81 -11.91
CA ALA A 126 26.03 29.25 -11.68
C ALA A 126 27.34 29.66 -11.00
N LEU A 127 27.77 28.92 -9.97
CA LEU A 127 29.01 29.20 -9.27
C LEU A 127 30.24 29.08 -10.19
N ARG A 128 30.30 28.06 -11.04
CA ARG A 128 31.39 27.89 -12.02
C ARG A 128 31.48 29.08 -12.99
N VAL A 129 30.34 29.56 -13.48
CA VAL A 129 30.28 30.73 -14.37
C VAL A 129 30.78 31.98 -13.64
N LEU A 130 30.33 32.21 -12.40
CA LEU A 130 30.75 33.36 -11.60
C LEU A 130 32.25 33.35 -11.28
N LEU A 131 32.80 32.18 -10.93
CA LEU A 131 34.23 32.02 -10.65
C LEU A 131 35.07 32.30 -11.89
N LYS A 132 34.67 31.79 -13.06
CA LYS A 132 35.37 32.05 -14.32
C LYS A 132 35.40 33.54 -14.66
N ARG A 133 34.25 34.21 -14.53
CA ARG A 133 34.14 35.65 -14.80
C ARG A 133 35.02 36.48 -13.86
N ARG A 134 35.06 36.13 -12.57
CA ARG A 134 35.93 36.81 -11.59
C ARG A 134 37.42 36.66 -11.92
N GLU A 135 37.83 35.49 -12.44
CA GLU A 135 39.22 35.24 -12.82
C GLU A 135 39.60 35.99 -14.09
N GLU A 136 38.71 36.04 -15.08
CA GLU A 136 38.85 36.88 -16.28
C GLU A 136 39.00 38.37 -15.90
N ASP A 137 38.09 38.90 -15.07
CA ASP A 137 38.14 40.29 -14.59
C ASP A 137 39.46 40.62 -13.85
N ARG A 138 39.99 39.67 -13.05
CA ARG A 138 41.26 39.86 -12.33
C ARG A 138 42.45 39.92 -13.29
N ASN A 139 42.51 39.02 -14.26
CA ASN A 139 43.60 38.98 -15.23
C ASN A 139 43.63 40.25 -16.10
N GLU A 140 42.46 40.77 -16.51
CA GLU A 140 42.38 42.04 -17.25
C GLU A 140 42.89 43.25 -16.45
N LEU A 141 42.71 43.24 -15.13
CA LEU A 141 43.24 44.29 -14.25
C LEU A 141 44.76 44.20 -14.08
N GLU A 142 45.31 42.98 -14.04
CA GLU A 142 46.77 42.76 -13.97
C GLU A 142 47.47 43.15 -15.29
N GLU A 143 46.86 42.88 -16.45
CA GLU A 143 47.42 43.28 -17.77
C GLU A 143 47.39 44.79 -18.02
N ARG A 144 46.53 45.54 -17.30
CA ARG A 144 46.39 46.99 -17.43
C ARG A 144 47.27 47.80 -16.47
N SER A 145 48.02 47.14 -15.58
CA SER A 145 48.85 47.78 -14.54
C SER A 145 50.34 47.64 -14.82
#